data_AF-A0A4Q3FZG2-F1
#
_entry.id   AF-A0A4Q3FZG2-F1
#
_cell.length_a   1.000
_cell.length_b   1.000
_cell.length_c   1.000
_cell.angle_alpha   90.00
_cell.angle_beta   90.00
_cell.angle_gamma   90.00
#
_symmetry.space_group_name_H-M   'P 1'
#
loop_
_entity.id
_entity.type
_entity.pdbx_description
1 polymer ?
#
loop_
_entity_poly.entity_id
_entity_poly.type
_entity_poly.pdbx_seq_one_letter_code
_entity_poly.pdbx_strand_id
1 'polypeptide(L)'
;RDFDHLLWSCDLNFVRGEDSLVRALWAGQAFVWQIYPQHDDAHHAKLVAFLDWLDAPDSLRDFHRAWNGIDATAARWPDGDTLAQWTECARRARQRLLDQPDLSSQLTGFVLEKR
;
A
#
# COMPACT_ATOMS: atom_id res chain seq x y z
N ARG A 1 12.72 -3.62 12.42
CA ARG A 1 12.17 -4.57 13.41
C ARG A 1 11.17 -3.84 14.30
N ASP A 2 11.57 -2.85 15.09
CA ASP A 2 10.62 -2.09 15.92
C ASP A 2 9.57 -1.32 15.10
N PHE A 3 9.95 -0.84 13.91
CA PHE A 3 9.02 -0.25 12.95
C PHE A 3 7.89 -1.22 12.53
N ASP A 4 8.18 -2.52 12.39
CA ASP A 4 7.16 -3.50 11.99
C ASP A 4 6.19 -3.75 13.14
N HIS A 5 6.71 -3.83 14.37
CA HIS A 5 5.89 -3.95 15.56
C HIS A 5 4.93 -2.77 15.71
N LEU A 6 5.38 -1.55 15.38
CA LEU A 6 4.51 -0.38 15.34
C LEU A 6 3.37 -0.57 14.32
N LEU A 7 3.69 -0.94 13.08
CA LEU A 7 2.69 -1.14 12.03
C LEU A 7 1.66 -2.23 12.40
N TRP A 8 2.08 -3.28 13.09
CA TRP A 8 1.20 -4.36 13.54
C TRP A 8 0.25 -3.92 14.67
N SER A 9 0.65 -2.93 15.46
CA SER A 9 -0.12 -2.44 16.62
C SER A 9 -1.13 -1.35 16.29
N CYS A 10 -1.05 -0.74 15.11
CA CYS A 10 -1.92 0.36 14.69
C CYS A 10 -3.06 -0.14 13.79
N ASP A 11 -4.27 0.40 13.99
CA ASP A 11 -5.44 0.10 13.17
C ASP A 11 -5.41 0.81 11.80
N LEU A 12 -4.72 1.96 11.71
CA LEU A 12 -4.52 2.71 10.47
C LEU A 12 -3.10 3.28 10.42
N ASN A 13 -2.35 2.96 9.36
CA ASN A 13 -0.95 3.35 9.19
C ASN A 13 -0.76 4.37 8.07
N PHE A 14 -0.16 5.52 8.36
CA PHE A 14 0.25 6.48 7.33
C PHE A 14 1.72 6.25 7.00
N VAL A 15 2.01 5.88 5.76
CA VAL A 15 3.35 5.48 5.31
C VAL A 15 3.76 6.22 4.04
N ARG A 16 5.06 6.21 3.71
CA ARG A 16 5.59 6.97 2.57
C ARG A 16 6.75 6.28 1.86
N GLY A 17 7.06 6.72 0.64
CA GLY A 17 8.14 6.11 -0.14
C GLY A 17 7.85 4.64 -0.45
N GLU A 18 8.88 3.84 -0.63
CA GLU A 18 8.72 2.45 -1.11
C GLU A 18 8.87 1.42 0.02
N ASP A 19 9.91 1.52 0.85
CA ASP A 19 10.14 0.53 1.91
C ASP A 19 8.97 0.47 2.90
N SER A 20 8.56 1.61 3.47
CA SER A 20 7.47 1.61 4.45
C SER A 20 6.10 1.25 3.86
N LEU A 21 5.89 1.46 2.56
CA LEU A 21 4.72 0.92 1.83
C LEU A 21 4.75 -0.60 1.83
N VAL A 22 5.89 -1.20 1.47
CA VAL A 22 6.06 -2.66 1.49
C VAL A 22 5.87 -3.20 2.90
N ARG A 23 6.40 -2.54 3.93
CA ARG A 23 6.18 -2.95 5.33
C ARG A 23 4.70 -2.89 5.73
N ALA A 24 3.96 -1.87 5.28
CA ALA A 24 2.51 -1.74 5.55
C ALA A 24 1.68 -2.85 4.89
N LEU A 25 1.99 -3.22 3.65
CA LEU A 25 1.36 -4.37 2.98
C LEU A 25 1.54 -5.65 3.80
N TRP A 26 2.75 -5.88 4.33
CA TRP A 26 3.03 -7.05 5.16
C TRP A 26 2.38 -7.02 6.54
N ALA A 27 2.13 -5.83 7.10
CA ALA A 27 1.39 -5.68 8.35
C ALA A 27 -0.07 -6.16 8.22
N GLY A 28 -0.70 -6.00 7.05
CA GLY A 28 -2.09 -6.42 6.82
C GLY A 28 -3.11 -5.63 7.65
N GLN A 29 -2.75 -4.41 8.05
CA GLN A 29 -3.64 -3.40 8.62
C GLN A 29 -3.97 -2.36 7.53
N ALA A 30 -5.04 -1.59 7.71
CA ALA A 30 -5.31 -0.48 6.81
C ALA A 30 -4.14 0.51 6.78
N PHE A 31 -3.86 1.07 5.60
CA PHE A 31 -2.82 2.06 5.44
C PHE A 31 -3.16 3.10 4.36
N VAL A 32 -2.53 4.26 4.49
CA VAL A 32 -2.57 5.34 3.50
C VAL A 32 -1.14 5.63 3.06
N TRP A 33 -0.93 5.61 1.76
CA TRP A 33 0.36 5.86 1.15
C TRP A 33 0.50 7.31 0.69
N GLN A 34 1.51 7.99 1.24
CA GLN A 34 2.02 9.23 0.70
C GLN A 34 3.11 8.93 -0.34
N ILE A 35 2.76 9.05 -1.61
CA ILE A 35 3.72 8.89 -2.70
C ILE A 35 4.57 10.16 -2.82
N TYR A 36 5.86 10.03 -3.13
CA TYR A 36 6.70 11.20 -3.37
C TYR A 36 6.27 11.91 -4.67
N PRO A 37 6.10 13.24 -4.66
CA PRO A 37 5.88 14.01 -5.88
C PRO A 37 7.01 13.77 -6.88
N GLN A 38 6.65 13.53 -8.13
CA GLN A 38 7.58 13.37 -9.25
C GLN A 38 7.26 14.38 -10.35
N HIS A 39 8.24 14.65 -11.20
CA HIS A 39 8.06 15.51 -12.37
C HIS A 39 6.92 15.00 -13.27
N ASP A 40 6.25 15.93 -13.95
CA ASP A 40 5.13 15.66 -14.87
C ASP A 40 3.98 14.83 -14.27
N ASP A 41 3.74 14.94 -12.96
CA ASP A 41 2.66 14.24 -12.26
C ASP A 41 2.69 12.70 -12.41
N ALA A 42 3.84 12.11 -12.77
CA ALA A 42 3.99 10.67 -12.95
C ALA A 42 3.63 9.85 -11.69
N HIS A 43 3.76 10.47 -10.53
CA HIS A 43 3.35 9.91 -9.24
C HIS A 43 1.83 9.65 -9.16
N HIS A 44 0.99 10.43 -9.83
CA HIS A 44 -0.47 10.17 -9.88
C HIS A 44 -0.75 8.84 -10.59
N ALA A 45 -0.10 8.60 -11.73
CA ALA A 45 -0.25 7.35 -12.48
C ALA A 45 0.22 6.13 -11.66
N LYS A 46 1.35 6.26 -10.95
CA LYS A 46 1.85 5.21 -10.05
C LYS A 46 0.88 4.93 -8.90
N LEU A 47 0.29 5.96 -8.31
CA LEU A 47 -0.72 5.80 -7.27
C LEU A 47 -1.98 5.10 -7.79
N VAL A 48 -2.50 5.51 -8.95
CA VAL A 48 -3.68 4.87 -9.57
C VAL A 48 -3.41 3.39 -9.86
N ALA A 49 -2.29 3.09 -10.51
CA ALA A 49 -1.91 1.70 -10.81
C ALA A 49 -1.75 0.85 -9.55
N PHE A 50 -1.20 1.43 -8.48
CA PHE A 50 -1.12 0.76 -7.18
C PHE A 50 -2.50 0.49 -6.57
N LEU A 51 -3.41 1.46 -6.59
CA LEU A 51 -4.76 1.31 -6.05
C LEU A 51 -5.62 0.32 -6.87
N ASP A 52 -5.39 0.25 -8.17
CA ASP A 52 -5.98 -0.76 -9.05
C ASP A 52 -5.46 -2.16 -8.73
N TRP A 53 -4.15 -2.31 -8.59
CA TRP A 53 -3.57 -3.57 -8.14
C TRP A 53 -4.08 -3.97 -6.76
N LEU A 54 -4.23 -3.02 -5.83
CA LEU A 54 -4.72 -3.25 -4.47
C LEU A 54 -6.19 -3.71 -4.43
N ASP A 55 -6.95 -3.54 -5.52
CA ASP A 55 -8.41 -3.67 -5.52
C ASP A 55 -9.04 -2.75 -4.46
N ALA A 56 -8.56 -1.50 -4.42
CA ALA A 56 -8.96 -0.52 -3.41
C ALA A 56 -10.43 -0.12 -3.58
N PRO A 57 -11.24 -0.08 -2.51
CA PRO A 57 -12.59 0.47 -2.56
C PRO A 57 -12.54 1.98 -2.84
N ASP A 58 -13.63 2.53 -3.39
CA ASP A 58 -13.72 3.95 -3.75
C ASP A 58 -13.41 4.89 -2.57
N SER A 59 -13.86 4.53 -1.37
CA SER A 59 -13.56 5.27 -0.13
C SER A 59 -12.06 5.40 0.13
N LEU A 60 -11.28 4.35 -0.12
CA LEU A 60 -9.83 4.36 0.04
C LEU A 60 -9.14 5.13 -1.09
N ARG A 61 -9.67 5.03 -2.32
CA ARG A 61 -9.16 5.76 -3.49
C ARG A 61 -9.31 7.27 -3.30
N ASP A 62 -10.50 7.71 -2.91
CA ASP A 62 -10.80 9.11 -2.66
C ASP A 62 -9.96 9.67 -1.51
N PHE A 63 -9.78 8.88 -0.45
CA PHE A 63 -8.88 9.27 0.65
C PHE A 63 -7.44 9.45 0.16
N HIS A 64 -6.91 8.53 -0.66
CA HIS A 64 -5.55 8.65 -1.20
C HIS A 64 -5.38 9.84 -2.15
N ARG A 65 -6.38 10.16 -2.98
CA ARG A 65 -6.35 11.34 -3.86
C ARG A 65 -6.29 12.63 -3.06
N ALA A 66 -7.17 12.76 -2.06
CA ALA A 66 -7.17 13.91 -1.17
C ALA A 66 -5.87 14.01 -0.35
N TRP A 67 -5.38 12.89 0.19
CA TRP A 67 -4.15 12.86 1.01
C TRP A 67 -2.91 13.25 0.21
N ASN A 68 -2.83 12.88 -1.07
CA ASN A 68 -1.71 13.23 -1.94
C ASN A 68 -1.91 14.57 -2.68
N GLY A 69 -2.98 15.32 -2.39
CA GLY A 69 -3.23 16.63 -2.98
C GLY A 69 -3.61 16.60 -4.46
N ILE A 70 -4.10 15.47 -4.96
CA ILE A 70 -4.55 15.30 -6.36
C ILE A 70 -5.87 16.03 -6.58
N ASP A 71 -6.79 15.87 -5.63
CA ASP A 71 -8.08 16.55 -5.63
C ASP A 71 -8.10 17.65 -4.56
N ALA A 72 -8.83 18.73 -4.82
CA ALA A 72 -9.03 19.82 -3.85
C ALA A 72 -10.01 19.46 -2.71
N THR A 73 -10.53 18.23 -2.70
CA THR A 73 -11.45 17.74 -1.68
C THR A 73 -10.71 17.33 -0.42
N ALA A 74 -11.24 17.70 0.75
CA ALA A 74 -10.66 17.28 2.02
C ALA A 74 -10.91 15.77 2.26
N ALA A 75 -9.88 15.07 2.72
CA ALA A 75 -9.99 13.67 3.11
C ALA A 75 -10.98 13.53 4.27
N ARG A 76 -11.89 12.55 4.17
CA ARG A 76 -12.85 12.23 5.24
C ARG A 76 -12.30 11.08 6.05
N TRP A 77 -12.18 11.27 7.37
CA TRP A 77 -11.72 10.20 8.25
C TRP A 77 -12.68 9.00 8.19
N PRO A 78 -12.17 7.75 8.08
CA PRO A 78 -13.03 6.57 8.01
C PRO A 78 -13.73 6.32 9.35
N ASP A 79 -14.97 5.86 9.29
CA ASP A 79 -15.62 5.21 10.43
C ASP A 79 -15.12 3.76 10.59
N GLY A 80 -15.65 3.05 11.59
CA GLY A 80 -15.22 1.69 11.90
C GLY A 80 -15.45 0.70 10.75
N ASP A 81 -16.59 0.80 10.07
CA ASP A 81 -16.95 -0.11 8.96
C ASP A 81 -16.07 0.15 7.73
N THR A 82 -15.84 1.43 7.41
CA THR A 82 -14.93 1.83 6.33
C THR A 82 -13.51 1.38 6.62
N LEU A 83 -13.03 1.55 7.87
CA LEU A 83 -11.70 1.12 8.25
C LEU A 83 -11.55 -0.42 8.19
N ALA A 84 -12.58 -1.16 8.59
CA ALA A 84 -12.61 -2.61 8.46
C ALA A 84 -12.54 -3.06 6.99
N GLN A 85 -13.26 -2.37 6.09
CA GLN A 85 -13.20 -2.61 4.65
C GLN A 85 -11.78 -2.38 4.10
N TRP A 86 -11.10 -1.31 4.54
CA TRP A 86 -9.72 -1.02 4.11
C TRP A 86 -8.73 -2.06 4.63
N THR A 87 -8.87 -2.49 5.87
CA THR A 87 -8.06 -3.55 6.46
C THR A 87 -8.24 -4.86 5.68
N GLU A 88 -9.46 -5.21 5.31
CA GLU A 88 -9.72 -6.42 4.50
C GLU A 88 -9.12 -6.32 3.09
N CYS A 89 -9.18 -5.14 2.47
CA CYS A 89 -8.50 -4.87 1.21
C CYS A 89 -6.97 -5.11 1.33
N ALA A 90 -6.33 -4.58 2.38
CA ALA A 90 -4.91 -4.80 2.64
C ALA A 90 -4.58 -6.28 2.89
N ARG A 91 -5.42 -7.01 3.62
CA ARG A 91 -5.24 -8.45 3.89
C ARG A 91 -5.35 -9.30 2.62
N ARG A 92 -6.33 -9.01 1.75
CA ARG A 92 -6.45 -9.68 0.44
C ARG A 92 -5.23 -9.44 -0.43
N ALA A 93 -4.70 -8.22 -0.46
CA ALA A 93 -3.46 -7.92 -1.17
C ALA A 93 -2.26 -8.67 -0.58
N ARG A 94 -2.13 -8.70 0.75
CA ARG A 94 -1.10 -9.48 1.44
C ARG A 94 -1.18 -10.96 1.11
N GLN A 95 -2.38 -11.56 1.08
CA GLN A 95 -2.54 -12.97 0.73
C GLN A 95 -2.03 -13.25 -0.69
N ARG A 96 -2.41 -12.42 -1.67
CA ARG A 96 -1.89 -12.55 -3.05
C ARG A 96 -0.37 -12.45 -3.13
N LEU A 97 0.27 -11.68 -2.24
CA LEU A 97 1.73 -11.59 -2.17
C LEU A 97 2.36 -12.82 -1.49
N LEU A 98 1.71 -13.40 -0.48
CA LEU A 98 2.18 -14.64 0.17
C LEU A 98 2.12 -15.85 -0.77
N ASP A 99 1.20 -15.84 -1.73
CA ASP A 99 1.06 -16.91 -2.72
C ASP A 99 2.12 -16.85 -3.84
N GLN A 100 2.96 -15.81 -3.86
CA GLN A 100 4.05 -15.63 -4.82
C GLN A 100 5.40 -15.96 -4.19
N PRO A 101 6.36 -16.51 -4.96
CA PRO A 101 7.75 -16.62 -4.50
C PRO A 101 8.30 -15.23 -4.16
N ASP A 102 9.04 -15.10 -3.06
CA ASP A 102 9.65 -13.83 -2.69
C ASP A 102 10.76 -13.41 -3.67
N LEU A 103 11.08 -12.10 -3.70
CA LEU A 103 12.07 -11.54 -4.61
C LEU A 103 13.46 -12.20 -4.48
N SER A 104 13.88 -12.57 -3.26
CA SER A 104 15.21 -13.15 -3.05
C SER A 104 15.30 -14.59 -3.58
N SER A 105 14.21 -15.35 -3.45
CA SER A 105 14.06 -16.67 -4.07
C SER A 105 14.08 -16.57 -5.60
N GLN A 106 13.33 -15.62 -6.18
CA GLN A 106 13.31 -15.40 -7.63
C GLN A 106 14.68 -14.99 -8.19
N LEU A 107 15.37 -14.05 -7.52
CA LEU A 107 16.72 -13.60 -7.92
C LEU A 107 17.74 -14.72 -7.84
N THR A 108 17.66 -15.57 -6.81
CA THR A 108 18.53 -16.74 -6.67
C THR A 108 18.30 -17.74 -7.81
N GLY A 109 17.03 -18.04 -8.12
CA GLY A 109 16.66 -18.89 -9.25
C GLY A 109 17.21 -18.37 -10.58
N PHE A 110 17.03 -17.07 -10.86
CA PHE A 110 17.55 -16.43 -12.06
C PHE A 110 19.08 -16.55 -12.19
N VAL A 111 19.84 -16.33 -11.11
CA VAL A 111 21.30 -16.45 -11.14
C VAL A 111 21.75 -17.90 -11.39
N LEU A 112 21.04 -18.88 -10.83
CA LEU A 112 21.36 -20.30 -11.00
C LEU A 112 21.05 -20.80 -12.42
N GLU A 113 19.96 -20.34 -13.05
CA GLU A 113 19.61 -20.68 -14.45
C GLU A 113 20.60 -20.11 -15.48
N LYS A 114 21.34 -19.06 -15.13
CA LYS A 114 22.31 -18.38 -16.01
C LYS A 114 23.75 -18.87 -15.82
N ARG A 115 23.97 -19.86 -14.96
CA ARG A 115 25.26 -20.55 -14.80
C ARG A 115 25.33 -21.78 -15.68
#